data_AF-A0A6L7QGP6-F1
#
_entry.id   AF-A0A6L7QGP6-F1
#
_cell.length_a   1.000
_cell.length_b   1.000
_cell.length_c   1.000
_cell.angle_alpha   90.00
_cell.angle_beta   90.00
_cell.angle_gamma   90.00
#
_symmetry.space_group_name_H-M   'P 1'
#
loop_
_entity.id
_entity.type
_entity.pdbx_description
1 polymer ?
#
loop_
_entity_poly.entity_id
_entity_poly.type
_entity_poly.pdbx_seq_one_letter_code
_entity_poly.pdbx_strand_id
1 'polypeptide(L)'
;MDYLAVLLYGVEGLRPRLSAISEAADQVAGRLAADGRLLLASVRPDFTSEGFIRSGGLMLAEEWTPETVLSPDDVVILGWSGASPDQELELLGELRASGALIVGIGPASWAGADAQLGADLFLESEIPLSEAVTAPFGGEGYPLVSLQNLVVLWTFTGEIVAALTRIGQMPAMYQSVLVAGARDRNARFIDSRFHQTHQVPAIPPGQVGGEYLDAIGGILRALIAEETGAIDRVGSVCAQVLNDGRVIHAGMISHFPVYQHGVPGDPLYMRRLARLDGESPSVAELEHELESGDLFFFLGYYRRPTQAYQAARRSGARIVEVITGDGLDGPPQPDYVIRPKWPFRDAVTRVPGYDVEILPSSGIVQAAIYWAVVAAIWQALSRQDHAERAASTRIL
;
A
#
# COMPACT_ATOMS: atom_id res chain seq x y z
N MET A 1 -15.40 -11.45 -10.39
CA MET A 1 -15.56 -10.49 -9.27
C MET A 1 -14.68 -9.30 -9.62
N ASP A 2 -15.14 -8.06 -9.37
CA ASP A 2 -14.35 -6.84 -9.61
C ASP A 2 -13.15 -6.79 -8.65
N TYR A 3 -11.99 -6.29 -9.12
CA TYR A 3 -10.73 -6.27 -8.37
C TYR A 3 -10.87 -5.57 -7.02
N LEU A 4 -11.49 -4.39 -6.99
CA LEU A 4 -11.71 -3.65 -5.73
C LEU A 4 -12.65 -4.39 -4.77
N ALA A 5 -13.63 -5.12 -5.29
CA ALA A 5 -14.54 -5.92 -4.47
C ALA A 5 -13.83 -7.10 -3.81
N VAL A 6 -12.84 -7.70 -4.48
CA VAL A 6 -11.99 -8.75 -3.89
C VAL A 6 -11.13 -8.19 -2.76
N LEU A 7 -10.53 -7.01 -2.94
CA LEU A 7 -9.78 -6.33 -1.87
C LEU A 7 -10.68 -6.02 -0.67
N LEU A 8 -11.88 -5.49 -0.91
CA LEU A 8 -12.86 -5.23 0.16
C LEU A 8 -13.22 -6.51 0.91
N TYR A 9 -13.45 -7.61 0.18
CA TYR A 9 -13.69 -8.92 0.79
C TYR A 9 -12.52 -9.35 1.69
N GLY A 10 -11.27 -9.15 1.24
CA GLY A 10 -10.07 -9.42 2.05
C GLY A 10 -10.01 -8.60 3.34
N VAL A 11 -10.36 -7.30 3.28
CA VAL A 11 -10.42 -6.43 4.46
C VAL A 11 -11.51 -6.90 5.43
N GLU A 12 -12.71 -7.17 4.94
CA GLU A 12 -13.84 -7.65 5.76
C GLU A 12 -13.55 -9.04 6.38
N GLY A 13 -12.83 -9.88 5.66
CA GLY A 13 -12.38 -11.21 6.09
C GLY A 13 -11.40 -11.20 7.26
N LEU A 14 -10.75 -10.07 7.56
CA LEU A 14 -9.87 -9.95 8.74
C LEU A 14 -10.61 -9.73 10.05
N ARG A 15 -11.88 -9.27 10.01
CA ARG A 15 -12.66 -8.97 11.22
C ARG A 15 -12.74 -10.17 12.18
N PRO A 16 -13.04 -11.41 11.72
CA PRO A 16 -13.07 -12.59 12.59
C PRO A 16 -11.69 -13.02 13.10
N ARG A 17 -10.60 -12.52 12.50
CA ARG A 17 -9.21 -12.84 12.87
C ARG A 17 -8.61 -11.87 13.89
N LEU A 18 -9.32 -10.79 14.25
CA LEU A 18 -8.84 -9.76 15.16
C LEU A 18 -8.39 -10.31 16.52
N SER A 19 -9.03 -11.37 17.05
CA SER A 19 -8.59 -11.98 18.30
C SER A 19 -7.18 -12.55 18.20
N ALA A 20 -6.88 -13.32 17.15
CA ALA A 20 -5.56 -13.89 16.91
C ALA A 20 -4.50 -12.79 16.64
N ILE A 21 -4.87 -11.75 15.89
CA ILE A 21 -4.00 -10.58 15.67
C ILE A 21 -3.68 -9.88 17.00
N SER A 22 -4.67 -9.74 17.88
CA SER A 22 -4.49 -9.09 19.18
C SER A 22 -3.64 -9.93 20.14
N GLU A 23 -3.81 -11.25 20.14
CA GLU A 23 -2.99 -12.18 20.93
C GLU A 23 -1.51 -12.17 20.49
N ALA A 24 -1.26 -12.12 19.18
CA ALA A 24 0.08 -11.92 18.65
C ALA A 24 0.66 -10.56 19.09
N ALA A 25 -0.18 -9.52 19.12
CA ALA A 25 0.25 -8.19 19.50
C ALA A 25 0.61 -8.09 20.99
N ASP A 26 -0.07 -8.83 21.87
CA ASP A 26 0.29 -8.94 23.28
C ASP A 26 1.70 -9.53 23.48
N GLN A 27 2.06 -10.55 22.70
CA GLN A 27 3.40 -11.15 22.75
C GLN A 27 4.48 -10.18 22.27
N VAL A 28 4.21 -9.45 21.17
CA VAL A 28 5.12 -8.42 20.66
C VAL A 28 5.26 -7.28 21.66
N ALA A 29 4.16 -6.76 22.21
CA ALA A 29 4.19 -5.68 23.19
C ALA A 29 5.00 -6.04 24.45
N GLY A 30 4.92 -7.30 24.90
CA GLY A 30 5.75 -7.80 25.99
C GLY A 30 7.26 -7.69 25.71
N ARG A 31 7.70 -8.05 24.49
CA ARG A 31 9.11 -7.92 24.08
C ARG A 31 9.53 -6.46 23.93
N LEU A 32 8.67 -5.63 23.33
CA LEU A 32 8.97 -4.20 23.15
C LEU A 32 9.07 -3.46 24.49
N ALA A 33 8.30 -3.87 25.50
CA ALA A 33 8.40 -3.33 26.86
C ALA A 33 9.63 -3.84 27.63
N ALA A 34 10.21 -4.97 27.19
CA ALA A 34 11.47 -5.53 27.68
C ALA A 34 12.67 -5.10 26.83
N ASP A 35 12.59 -3.92 26.20
CA ASP A 35 13.64 -3.32 25.37
C ASP A 35 13.99 -4.03 24.05
N GLY A 36 13.28 -5.09 23.64
CA GLY A 36 13.46 -5.72 22.31
C GLY A 36 13.11 -4.78 21.15
N ARG A 37 13.79 -4.87 20.01
CA ARG A 37 13.50 -4.01 18.84
C ARG A 37 12.36 -4.56 17.98
N LEU A 38 11.76 -3.71 17.16
CA LEU A 38 10.77 -4.10 16.15
C LEU A 38 11.35 -3.85 14.76
N LEU A 39 11.55 -4.91 13.99
CA LEU A 39 12.12 -4.82 12.64
C LEU A 39 11.12 -5.30 11.59
N LEU A 40 11.19 -4.68 10.41
CA LEU A 40 10.42 -5.05 9.23
C LEU A 40 11.35 -5.73 8.22
N ALA A 41 10.95 -6.90 7.75
CA ALA A 41 11.72 -7.65 6.75
C ALA A 41 10.81 -8.12 5.61
N SER A 42 11.34 -8.13 4.40
CA SER A 42 10.77 -8.80 3.23
C SER A 42 11.83 -8.85 2.15
N VAL A 43 11.76 -9.86 1.26
CA VAL A 43 12.60 -9.85 0.06
C VAL A 43 12.20 -8.75 -0.93
N ARG A 44 10.98 -8.19 -0.77
CA ARG A 44 10.49 -7.11 -1.60
C ARG A 44 10.46 -5.80 -0.80
N PRO A 45 11.02 -4.71 -1.36
CA PRO A 45 11.16 -3.46 -0.63
C PRO A 45 9.85 -2.72 -0.39
N ASP A 46 8.76 -3.12 -1.04
CA ASP A 46 7.47 -2.44 -0.93
C ASP A 46 6.81 -2.67 0.44
N PHE A 47 6.89 -3.89 0.97
CA PHE A 47 6.39 -4.21 2.31
C PHE A 47 7.17 -3.47 3.42
N THR A 48 8.50 -3.51 3.39
CA THR A 48 9.33 -2.82 4.39
C THR A 48 9.19 -1.32 4.27
N SER A 49 9.22 -0.78 3.05
CA SER A 49 9.09 0.67 2.83
C SER A 49 7.76 1.21 3.32
N GLU A 50 6.65 0.48 3.18
CA GLU A 50 5.34 0.96 3.67
C GLU A 50 5.31 1.03 5.20
N GLY A 51 5.80 0.00 5.90
CA GLY A 51 5.80 -0.02 7.37
C GLY A 51 6.80 0.95 8.02
N PHE A 52 7.81 1.41 7.27
CA PHE A 52 8.93 2.22 7.79
C PHE A 52 8.79 3.72 7.52
N ILE A 53 9.10 4.55 8.54
CA ILE A 53 9.05 6.04 8.51
C ILE A 53 7.78 6.56 7.83
N ARG A 54 6.63 6.12 8.34
CA ARG A 54 5.33 6.36 7.70
C ARG A 54 4.43 7.23 8.56
N SER A 55 3.61 8.07 7.94
CA SER A 55 2.59 8.86 8.64
C SER A 55 1.65 7.95 9.44
N GLY A 56 1.51 8.19 10.74
CA GLY A 56 0.72 7.33 11.62
C GLY A 56 1.38 5.98 11.96
N GLY A 57 2.63 5.75 11.54
CA GLY A 57 3.43 4.57 11.87
C GLY A 57 4.25 4.72 13.14
N LEU A 58 4.76 3.59 13.65
CA LEU A 58 5.61 3.49 14.83
C LEU A 58 6.98 4.14 14.57
N MET A 59 7.44 5.03 15.44
CA MET A 59 8.78 5.61 15.35
C MET A 59 9.88 4.64 15.81
N LEU A 60 9.51 3.60 16.56
CA LEU A 60 10.41 2.54 17.01
C LEU A 60 10.64 1.43 15.97
N ALA A 61 9.93 1.46 14.84
CA ALA A 61 10.07 0.44 13.81
C ALA A 61 11.35 0.68 13.00
N GLU A 62 12.13 -0.37 12.81
CA GLU A 62 13.37 -0.38 12.04
C GLU A 62 13.20 -1.23 10.78
N GLU A 63 13.96 -0.93 9.73
CA GLU A 63 14.09 -1.83 8.59
C GLU A 63 15.21 -2.84 8.87
N TRP A 64 14.95 -4.12 8.65
CA TRP A 64 15.99 -5.13 8.68
C TRP A 64 16.78 -5.10 7.37
N THR A 65 18.10 -5.17 7.48
CA THR A 65 19.03 -5.36 6.37
C THR A 65 19.98 -6.53 6.66
N PRO A 66 20.69 -7.08 5.67
CA PRO A 66 21.69 -8.13 5.90
C PRO A 66 22.82 -7.73 6.89
N GLU A 67 23.05 -6.43 7.09
CA GLU A 67 24.00 -5.91 8.08
C GLU A 67 23.42 -5.82 9.50
N THR A 68 22.11 -6.02 9.66
CA THR A 68 21.41 -5.90 10.93
C THR A 68 21.65 -7.14 11.79
N VAL A 69 22.39 -6.97 12.88
CA VAL A 69 22.60 -8.03 13.87
C VAL A 69 21.38 -8.13 14.77
N LEU A 70 20.69 -9.27 14.72
CA LEU A 70 19.53 -9.59 15.56
C LEU A 70 19.93 -10.27 16.87
N SER A 71 19.08 -10.12 17.88
CA SER A 71 19.15 -10.80 19.18
C SER A 71 17.87 -11.58 19.46
N PRO A 72 17.90 -12.55 20.40
CA PRO A 72 16.70 -13.30 20.77
C PRO A 72 15.56 -12.47 21.36
N ASP A 73 15.83 -11.24 21.82
CA ASP A 73 14.82 -10.33 22.38
C ASP A 73 14.07 -9.53 21.30
N ASP A 74 14.61 -9.48 20.08
CA ASP A 74 14.03 -8.71 18.98
C ASP A 74 12.76 -9.39 18.42
N VAL A 75 11.96 -8.57 17.74
CA VAL A 75 10.79 -8.98 16.96
C VAL A 75 11.01 -8.60 15.51
N VAL A 76 10.77 -9.53 14.60
CA VAL A 76 10.80 -9.28 13.16
C VAL A 76 9.41 -9.55 12.59
N ILE A 77 8.81 -8.54 11.97
CA ILE A 77 7.62 -8.72 11.12
C ILE A 77 8.12 -9.01 9.71
N LEU A 78 7.92 -10.25 9.27
CA LEU A 78 8.33 -10.72 7.95
C LEU A 78 7.12 -10.78 7.01
N GLY A 79 7.17 -10.01 5.91
CA GLY A 79 6.17 -10.05 4.85
C GLY A 79 6.60 -10.93 3.68
N TRP A 80 5.73 -11.83 3.22
CA TRP A 80 5.93 -12.62 2.00
C TRP A 80 4.68 -12.65 1.13
N SER A 81 4.88 -12.90 -0.15
CA SER A 81 3.84 -12.91 -1.16
C SER A 81 3.74 -14.24 -1.91
N GLY A 82 4.80 -15.03 -1.92
CA GLY A 82 4.94 -16.22 -2.76
C GLY A 82 5.31 -15.96 -4.20
N ALA A 83 5.62 -14.72 -4.53
CA ALA A 83 6.23 -14.37 -5.81
C ALA A 83 7.69 -14.88 -5.95
N SER A 84 8.41 -15.02 -4.83
CA SER A 84 9.84 -15.37 -4.82
C SER A 84 10.12 -16.40 -3.71
N PRO A 85 9.50 -17.60 -3.77
CA PRO A 85 9.45 -18.51 -2.63
C PRO A 85 10.82 -18.94 -2.11
N ASP A 86 11.79 -19.19 -2.98
CA ASP A 86 13.14 -19.61 -2.57
C ASP A 86 13.86 -18.51 -1.76
N GLN A 87 13.79 -17.26 -2.22
CA GLN A 87 14.41 -16.11 -1.52
C GLN A 87 13.69 -15.81 -0.21
N GLU A 88 12.36 -15.90 -0.21
CA GLU A 88 11.54 -15.66 0.98
C GLU A 88 11.79 -16.74 2.05
N LEU A 89 12.01 -18.01 1.66
CA LEU A 89 12.40 -19.11 2.55
C LEU A 89 13.84 -18.96 3.07
N GLU A 90 14.77 -18.51 2.23
CA GLU A 90 16.15 -18.22 2.63
C GLU A 90 16.18 -17.13 3.71
N LEU A 91 15.48 -16.02 3.47
CA LEU A 91 15.35 -14.93 4.44
C LEU A 91 14.71 -15.42 5.75
N LEU A 92 13.65 -16.21 5.69
CA LEU A 92 13.04 -16.80 6.88
C LEU A 92 14.04 -17.67 7.66
N GLY A 93 14.83 -18.50 6.98
CA GLY A 93 15.88 -19.31 7.58
C GLY A 93 16.94 -18.48 8.31
N GLU A 94 17.38 -17.39 7.68
CA GLU A 94 18.34 -16.44 8.25
C GLU A 94 17.79 -15.77 9.51
N LEU A 95 16.57 -15.24 9.45
CA LEU A 95 15.94 -14.58 10.59
C LEU A 95 15.74 -15.56 11.76
N ARG A 96 15.34 -16.81 11.47
CA ARG A 96 15.15 -17.84 12.52
C ARG A 96 16.44 -18.19 13.24
N ALA A 97 17.56 -18.20 12.53
CA ALA A 97 18.87 -18.52 13.12
C ALA A 97 19.29 -17.53 14.21
N SER A 98 18.70 -16.32 14.23
CA SER A 98 18.97 -15.30 15.26
C SER A 98 18.26 -15.56 16.61
N GLY A 99 17.21 -16.37 16.62
CA GLY A 99 16.35 -16.58 17.79
C GLY A 99 15.37 -15.44 18.09
N ALA A 100 15.30 -14.41 17.25
CA ALA A 100 14.27 -13.37 17.32
C ALA A 100 12.86 -13.96 17.13
N LEU A 101 11.84 -13.30 17.68
CA LEU A 101 10.44 -13.66 17.42
C LEU A 101 10.05 -13.22 16.01
N ILE A 102 9.64 -14.17 15.18
CA ILE A 102 9.20 -13.88 13.82
C ILE A 102 7.67 -13.88 13.76
N VAL A 103 7.11 -12.74 13.38
CA VAL A 103 5.70 -12.60 13.01
C VAL A 103 5.59 -12.58 11.50
N GLY A 104 5.08 -13.67 10.93
CA GLY A 104 4.88 -13.82 9.50
C GLY A 104 3.57 -13.22 9.01
N ILE A 105 3.62 -12.48 7.89
CA ILE A 105 2.46 -11.95 7.18
C ILE A 105 2.51 -12.40 5.72
N GLY A 106 1.50 -13.13 5.29
CA GLY A 106 1.39 -13.58 3.91
C GLY A 106 0.39 -14.71 3.72
N PRO A 107 0.23 -15.24 2.49
CA PRO A 107 -0.72 -16.32 2.23
C PRO A 107 -0.24 -17.64 2.83
N ALA A 108 -1.16 -18.44 3.37
CA ALA A 108 -0.86 -19.77 3.90
C ALA A 108 -0.34 -20.75 2.82
N SER A 109 -0.79 -20.56 1.57
CA SER A 109 -0.47 -21.43 0.44
C SER A 109 0.97 -21.25 -0.10
N TRP A 110 1.75 -20.34 0.47
CA TRP A 110 3.02 -19.87 -0.08
C TRP A 110 4.06 -20.97 -0.35
N ALA A 111 4.30 -21.90 0.57
CA ALA A 111 5.31 -22.95 0.35
C ALA A 111 4.96 -24.30 1.02
N GLY A 112 3.69 -24.51 1.39
CA GLY A 112 3.27 -25.70 2.13
C GLY A 112 3.59 -25.64 3.63
N ALA A 113 3.61 -26.79 4.31
CA ALA A 113 3.71 -26.89 5.76
C ALA A 113 4.97 -26.24 6.36
N ASP A 114 6.09 -26.22 5.64
CA ASP A 114 7.38 -25.71 6.15
C ASP A 114 7.40 -24.18 6.37
N ALA A 115 6.64 -23.41 5.59
CA ALA A 115 6.51 -21.96 5.78
C ALA A 115 5.59 -21.59 6.95
N GLN A 116 4.48 -22.31 7.13
CA GLN A 116 3.62 -22.13 8.31
C GLN A 116 4.33 -22.53 9.62
N LEU A 117 5.26 -23.48 9.56
CA LEU A 117 6.08 -23.93 10.70
C LEU A 117 7.33 -23.07 10.94
N GLY A 118 7.58 -22.09 10.07
CA GLY A 118 8.81 -21.30 10.10
C GLY A 118 8.71 -20.00 10.91
N ALA A 119 7.56 -19.34 10.92
CA ALA A 119 7.30 -18.19 11.79
C ALA A 119 6.79 -18.64 13.17
N ASP A 120 7.13 -17.91 14.22
CA ASP A 120 6.62 -18.19 15.56
C ASP A 120 5.14 -17.81 15.69
N LEU A 121 4.76 -16.73 15.01
CA LEU A 121 3.38 -16.25 14.89
C LEU A 121 3.06 -16.03 13.41
N PHE A 122 1.86 -16.39 12.99
CA PHE A 122 1.44 -16.26 11.59
C PHE A 122 0.10 -15.53 11.48
N LEU A 123 0.11 -14.42 10.74
CA LEU A 123 -1.06 -13.61 10.42
C LEU A 123 -1.36 -13.76 8.93
N GLU A 124 -2.33 -14.61 8.63
CA GLU A 124 -2.64 -15.01 7.26
C GLU A 124 -3.27 -13.88 6.44
N SER A 125 -2.73 -13.67 5.23
CA SER A 125 -3.35 -12.87 4.18
C SER A 125 -4.27 -13.76 3.34
N GLU A 126 -5.53 -13.82 3.75
CA GLU A 126 -6.57 -14.62 3.08
C GLU A 126 -7.30 -13.76 2.03
N ILE A 127 -7.01 -13.98 0.75
CA ILE A 127 -7.66 -13.28 -0.36
C ILE A 127 -8.00 -14.26 -1.49
N PRO A 128 -9.23 -14.22 -2.06
CA PRO A 128 -9.62 -15.19 -3.08
C PRO A 128 -8.97 -14.88 -4.43
N LEU A 129 -8.15 -15.82 -4.91
CA LEU A 129 -7.40 -15.74 -6.17
C LEU A 129 -8.04 -16.61 -7.26
N SER A 130 -9.21 -16.20 -7.77
CA SER A 130 -9.81 -16.88 -8.93
C SER A 130 -9.12 -16.48 -10.24
N GLU A 131 -9.13 -17.36 -11.23
CA GLU A 131 -8.60 -17.08 -12.59
C GLU A 131 -9.17 -15.79 -13.18
N ALA A 132 -10.47 -15.52 -12.99
CA ALA A 132 -11.11 -14.30 -13.49
C ALA A 132 -10.58 -13.01 -12.85
N VAL A 133 -10.05 -13.09 -11.62
CA VAL A 133 -9.51 -11.95 -10.87
C VAL A 133 -8.04 -11.73 -11.20
N THR A 134 -7.29 -12.80 -11.44
CA THR A 134 -5.85 -12.73 -11.73
C THR A 134 -5.54 -12.65 -13.23
N ALA A 135 -6.50 -12.92 -14.11
CA ALA A 135 -6.32 -12.82 -15.57
C ALA A 135 -5.73 -11.47 -16.05
N PRO A 136 -6.14 -10.29 -15.52
CA PRO A 136 -5.52 -9.03 -15.90
C PRO A 136 -4.04 -8.90 -15.55
N PHE A 137 -3.57 -9.76 -14.66
CA PHE A 137 -2.22 -9.80 -14.11
C PHE A 137 -1.47 -11.07 -14.56
N GLY A 138 -1.85 -11.65 -15.70
CA GLY A 138 -1.20 -12.84 -16.24
C GLY A 138 -1.35 -14.10 -15.37
N GLY A 139 -2.36 -14.14 -14.50
CA GLY A 139 -2.57 -15.24 -13.56
C GLY A 139 -1.89 -15.04 -12.20
N GLU A 140 -1.11 -13.98 -12.03
CA GLU A 140 -0.38 -13.68 -10.80
C GLU A 140 -1.30 -13.12 -9.70
N GLY A 141 -1.12 -13.61 -8.47
CA GLY A 141 -1.88 -13.15 -7.29
C GLY A 141 -1.26 -11.95 -6.57
N TYR A 142 -0.01 -11.60 -6.91
CA TYR A 142 0.77 -10.58 -6.21
C TYR A 142 0.04 -9.24 -6.03
N PRO A 143 -0.61 -8.65 -7.06
CA PRO A 143 -1.34 -7.38 -6.92
C PRO A 143 -2.46 -7.36 -5.86
N LEU A 144 -2.94 -8.53 -5.43
CA LEU A 144 -3.95 -8.66 -4.39
C LEU A 144 -3.29 -9.01 -3.04
N VAL A 145 -2.37 -9.96 -3.06
CA VAL A 145 -1.68 -10.44 -1.85
C VAL A 145 -0.86 -9.33 -1.19
N SER A 146 -0.11 -8.55 -1.97
CA SER A 146 0.74 -7.48 -1.44
C SER A 146 -0.08 -6.40 -0.72
N LEU A 147 -1.26 -6.06 -1.24
CA LEU A 147 -2.19 -5.14 -0.59
C LEU A 147 -2.81 -5.74 0.68
N GLN A 148 -3.23 -7.00 0.63
CA GLN A 148 -3.77 -7.68 1.81
C GLN A 148 -2.73 -7.75 2.94
N ASN A 149 -1.46 -8.03 2.61
CA ASN A 149 -0.36 -8.01 3.58
C ASN A 149 -0.25 -6.65 4.29
N LEU A 150 -0.43 -5.53 3.58
CA LEU A 150 -0.39 -4.22 4.20
C LEU A 150 -1.59 -3.95 5.11
N VAL A 151 -2.78 -4.41 4.73
CA VAL A 151 -3.96 -4.32 5.60
C VAL A 151 -3.70 -5.10 6.90
N VAL A 152 -3.14 -6.31 6.81
CA VAL A 152 -2.76 -7.11 7.98
C VAL A 152 -1.68 -6.40 8.81
N LEU A 153 -0.62 -5.89 8.18
CA LEU A 153 0.47 -5.15 8.84
C LEU A 153 -0.05 -3.98 9.67
N TRP A 154 -0.92 -3.14 9.09
CA TRP A 154 -1.42 -1.96 9.78
C TRP A 154 -2.49 -2.29 10.83
N THR A 155 -3.31 -3.32 10.59
CA THR A 155 -4.23 -3.85 11.60
C THR A 155 -3.43 -4.36 12.81
N PHE A 156 -2.37 -5.14 12.56
CA PHE A 156 -1.47 -5.65 13.59
C PHE A 156 -0.72 -4.54 14.32
N THR A 157 -0.24 -3.53 13.61
CA THR A 157 0.38 -2.34 14.20
C THR A 157 -0.58 -1.62 15.16
N GLY A 158 -1.86 -1.49 14.78
CA GLY A 158 -2.90 -0.95 15.65
C GLY A 158 -3.08 -1.77 16.93
N GLU A 159 -3.09 -3.09 16.81
CA GLU A 159 -3.20 -3.98 17.97
C GLU A 159 -1.93 -3.99 18.85
N ILE A 160 -0.73 -3.77 18.27
CA ILE A 160 0.49 -3.53 19.06
C ILE A 160 0.35 -2.27 19.91
N VAL A 161 -0.18 -1.18 19.33
CA VAL A 161 -0.48 0.04 20.09
C VAL A 161 -1.48 -0.26 21.21
N ALA A 162 -2.57 -0.97 20.91
CA ALA A 162 -3.56 -1.35 21.92
C ALA A 162 -2.93 -2.18 23.06
N ALA A 163 -2.12 -3.19 22.73
CA ALA A 163 -1.42 -4.03 23.70
C ALA A 163 -0.45 -3.23 24.58
N LEU A 164 0.34 -2.34 24.01
CA LEU A 164 1.24 -1.45 24.75
C LEU A 164 0.45 -0.55 25.73
N THR A 165 -0.70 -0.01 25.34
CA THR A 165 -1.50 0.85 26.24
C THR A 165 -2.05 0.09 27.44
N ARG A 166 -2.34 -1.21 27.30
CA ARG A 166 -2.79 -2.06 28.42
C ARG A 166 -1.71 -2.29 29.48
N ILE A 167 -0.43 -2.19 29.10
CA ILE A 167 0.71 -2.25 30.01
C ILE A 167 1.26 -0.85 30.37
N GLY A 168 0.51 0.21 30.09
CA GLY A 168 0.84 1.58 30.48
C GLY A 168 1.91 2.24 29.61
N GLN A 169 2.13 1.74 28.39
CA GLN A 169 3.05 2.32 27.40
C GLN A 169 2.26 2.92 26.24
N MET A 170 2.73 4.05 25.71
CA MET A 170 2.25 4.59 24.44
C MET A 170 3.46 4.77 23.52
N PRO A 171 3.54 4.06 22.38
CA PRO A 171 4.66 4.24 21.46
C PRO A 171 4.62 5.63 20.81
N ALA A 172 5.80 6.17 20.50
CA ALA A 172 5.89 7.37 19.68
C ALA A 172 5.45 7.05 18.24
N MET A 173 4.59 7.91 17.69
CA MET A 173 4.02 7.74 16.35
C MET A 173 4.37 8.94 15.49
N TYR A 174 4.67 8.72 14.21
CA TYR A 174 4.89 9.81 13.27
C TYR A 174 3.59 10.56 12.97
N GLN A 175 3.66 11.89 12.95
CA GLN A 175 2.63 12.73 12.35
C GLN A 175 2.97 13.00 10.88
N SER A 176 1.96 13.03 9.99
CA SER A 176 2.15 13.45 8.60
C SER A 176 2.88 14.79 8.52
N VAL A 177 4.01 14.83 7.80
CA VAL A 177 4.84 16.04 7.63
C VAL A 177 4.15 17.19 6.90
N LEU A 178 2.96 16.93 6.35
CA LEU A 178 2.10 17.91 5.69
C LEU A 178 1.19 18.64 6.67
N VAL A 179 1.03 18.14 7.89
CA VAL A 179 0.38 18.88 8.97
C VAL A 179 1.33 19.96 9.48
N ALA A 180 0.82 21.18 9.63
CA ALA A 180 1.59 22.29 10.18
C ALA A 180 2.16 21.92 11.57
N GLY A 181 3.46 22.11 11.78
CA GLY A 181 4.16 21.77 13.02
C GLY A 181 4.55 20.29 13.18
N ALA A 182 4.18 19.41 12.24
CA ALA A 182 4.47 17.97 12.37
C ALA A 182 5.96 17.64 12.36
N ARG A 183 6.78 18.36 11.58
CA ARG A 183 8.23 18.19 11.58
C ARG A 183 8.82 18.46 12.97
N ASP A 184 8.43 19.57 13.59
CA ASP A 184 8.88 19.94 14.93
C ASP A 184 8.34 18.98 16.00
N ARG A 185 7.15 18.41 15.82
CA ARG A 185 6.63 17.35 16.69
C ARG A 185 7.48 16.09 16.57
N ASN A 186 7.63 15.56 15.36
CA ASN A 186 8.36 14.32 15.12
C ASN A 186 9.82 14.42 15.59
N ALA A 187 10.48 15.55 15.39
CA ALA A 187 11.85 15.77 15.85
C ALA A 187 12.03 15.63 17.37
N ARG A 188 10.99 15.88 18.18
CA ARG A 188 11.05 15.70 19.64
C ARG A 188 11.06 14.24 20.08
N PHE A 189 10.70 13.32 19.20
CA PHE A 189 10.52 11.91 19.51
C PHE A 189 11.45 10.98 18.72
N ILE A 190 12.41 11.52 17.95
CA ILE A 190 13.22 10.72 17.02
C ILE A 190 14.06 9.63 17.72
N ASP A 191 14.41 9.84 18.98
CA ASP A 191 15.12 8.86 19.83
C ASP A 191 14.22 8.24 20.93
N SER A 192 12.91 8.45 20.82
CA SER A 192 11.93 7.99 21.82
C SER A 192 11.12 6.82 21.29
N ARG A 193 11.25 5.65 21.94
CA ARG A 193 10.39 4.49 21.67
C ARG A 193 8.97 4.71 22.18
N PHE A 194 8.87 5.22 23.41
CA PHE A 194 7.63 5.46 24.12
C PHE A 194 7.54 6.91 24.62
N HIS A 195 6.32 7.41 24.78
CA HIS A 195 6.07 8.67 25.46
C HIS A 195 6.42 8.55 26.94
N GLN A 196 7.20 9.50 27.48
CA GLN A 196 7.54 9.52 28.91
C GLN A 196 6.30 9.68 29.80
N THR A 197 5.30 10.44 29.31
CA THR A 197 3.99 10.60 29.95
C THR A 197 2.92 10.69 28.87
N HIS A 198 1.76 10.06 29.09
CA HIS A 198 0.61 10.13 28.18
C HIS A 198 -0.71 10.04 28.94
N GLN A 199 -1.80 10.43 28.28
CA GLN A 199 -3.18 10.34 28.81
C GLN A 199 -4.00 9.22 28.14
N VAL A 200 -3.38 8.46 27.24
CA VAL A 200 -4.04 7.34 26.55
C VAL A 200 -4.43 6.26 27.57
N PRO A 201 -5.73 5.87 27.65
CA PRO A 201 -6.17 4.80 28.54
C PRO A 201 -5.76 3.42 28.00
N ALA A 202 -5.88 2.38 28.82
CA ALA A 202 -5.76 1.01 28.34
C ALA A 202 -6.85 0.69 27.30
N ILE A 203 -6.45 0.29 26.10
CA ILE A 203 -7.38 0.01 24.99
C ILE A 203 -7.64 -1.50 24.89
N PRO A 204 -8.91 -1.94 24.83
CA PRO A 204 -9.27 -3.34 24.65
C PRO A 204 -8.66 -3.99 23.40
N PRO A 205 -8.37 -5.31 23.44
CA PRO A 205 -8.00 -6.10 22.25
C PRO A 205 -9.04 -5.97 21.12
N GLY A 206 -8.57 -5.87 19.88
CA GLY A 206 -9.38 -5.81 18.66
C GLY A 206 -10.03 -4.47 18.38
N GLN A 207 -9.85 -3.46 19.25
CA GLN A 207 -10.47 -2.15 19.07
C GLN A 207 -9.75 -1.33 17.99
N VAL A 208 -8.44 -1.11 18.13
CA VAL A 208 -7.69 -0.20 17.24
C VAL A 208 -7.61 -0.79 15.83
N GLY A 209 -7.28 -2.07 15.70
CA GLY A 209 -7.28 -2.79 14.43
C GLY A 209 -8.68 -2.88 13.83
N GLY A 210 -9.71 -3.05 14.66
CA GLY A 210 -11.11 -3.03 14.20
C GLY A 210 -11.51 -1.68 13.60
N GLU A 211 -11.18 -0.56 14.26
CA GLU A 211 -11.43 0.79 13.75
C GLU A 211 -10.67 1.05 12.44
N TYR A 212 -9.44 0.55 12.32
CA TYR A 212 -8.67 0.63 11.08
C TYR A 212 -9.31 -0.14 9.92
N LEU A 213 -9.74 -1.39 10.15
CA LEU A 213 -10.44 -2.20 9.15
C LEU A 213 -11.75 -1.53 8.70
N ASP A 214 -12.50 -0.96 9.64
CA ASP A 214 -13.74 -0.24 9.33
C ASP A 214 -13.46 1.01 8.46
N ALA A 215 -12.35 1.72 8.72
CA ALA A 215 -11.92 2.87 7.91
C ALA A 215 -11.48 2.48 6.49
N ILE A 216 -10.59 1.48 6.35
CA ILE A 216 -10.14 0.99 5.02
C ILE A 216 -11.32 0.41 4.23
N GLY A 217 -12.16 -0.39 4.87
CA GLY A 217 -13.38 -0.93 4.25
C GLY A 217 -14.33 0.18 3.81
N GLY A 218 -14.48 1.24 4.61
CA GLY A 218 -15.23 2.44 4.23
C GLY A 218 -14.69 3.12 2.97
N ILE A 219 -13.37 3.30 2.88
CA ILE A 219 -12.70 3.90 1.70
C ILE A 219 -12.91 3.03 0.45
N LEU A 220 -12.69 1.71 0.55
CA LEU A 220 -12.89 0.80 -0.58
C LEU A 220 -14.35 0.76 -1.04
N ARG A 221 -15.31 0.74 -0.11
CA ARG A 221 -16.74 0.85 -0.46
C ARG A 221 -17.06 2.16 -1.19
N ALA A 222 -16.49 3.28 -0.75
CA ALA A 222 -16.67 4.56 -1.43
C ALA A 222 -16.05 4.57 -2.84
N LEU A 223 -14.88 3.96 -3.02
CA LEU A 223 -14.26 3.80 -4.34
C LEU A 223 -15.13 2.96 -5.29
N ILE A 224 -15.63 1.82 -4.82
CA ILE A 224 -16.51 0.95 -5.60
C ILE A 224 -17.81 1.68 -5.97
N ALA A 225 -18.39 2.41 -5.03
CA ALA A 225 -19.67 3.09 -5.24
C ALA A 225 -19.57 4.32 -6.15
N GLU A 226 -18.46 5.06 -6.08
CA GLU A 226 -18.36 6.40 -6.66
C GLU A 226 -17.34 6.51 -7.81
N GLU A 227 -16.30 5.66 -7.83
CA GLU A 227 -15.13 5.85 -8.71
C GLU A 227 -14.90 4.73 -9.73
N THR A 228 -15.59 3.59 -9.65
CA THR A 228 -15.47 2.51 -10.65
C THR A 228 -15.69 3.03 -12.08
N GLY A 229 -16.70 3.89 -12.28
CA GLY A 229 -16.94 4.50 -13.59
C GLY A 229 -15.81 5.44 -14.06
N ALA A 230 -15.09 6.09 -13.15
CA ALA A 230 -13.91 6.90 -13.49
C ALA A 230 -12.71 6.01 -13.84
N ILE A 231 -12.50 4.94 -13.07
CA ILE A 231 -11.46 3.93 -13.32
C ILE A 231 -11.66 3.28 -14.69
N ASP A 232 -12.88 2.85 -15.03
CA ASP A 232 -13.20 2.25 -16.33
C ASP A 232 -12.95 3.21 -17.50
N ARG A 233 -13.29 4.50 -17.32
CA ARG A 233 -13.02 5.54 -18.32
C ARG A 233 -11.52 5.74 -18.52
N VAL A 234 -10.76 5.82 -17.44
CA VAL A 234 -9.30 5.92 -17.51
C VAL A 234 -8.69 4.68 -18.17
N GLY A 235 -9.12 3.48 -17.79
CA GLY A 235 -8.66 2.23 -18.42
C GLY A 235 -8.93 2.19 -19.92
N SER A 236 -10.12 2.64 -20.35
CA SER A 236 -10.47 2.73 -21.77
C SER A 236 -9.60 3.72 -22.54
N VAL A 237 -9.31 4.89 -21.94
CA VAL A 237 -8.45 5.91 -22.55
C VAL A 237 -7.00 5.45 -22.63
N CYS A 238 -6.51 4.79 -21.58
CA CYS A 238 -5.19 4.16 -21.56
C CYS A 238 -5.06 3.06 -22.64
N ALA A 239 -6.07 2.19 -22.79
CA ALA A 239 -6.08 1.20 -23.86
C ALA A 239 -6.03 1.86 -25.25
N GLN A 240 -6.75 2.96 -25.45
CA GLN A 240 -6.67 3.72 -26.70
C GLN A 240 -5.26 4.28 -26.96
N VAL A 241 -4.60 4.86 -25.95
CA VAL A 241 -3.20 5.34 -26.04
C VAL A 241 -2.29 4.22 -26.55
N LEU A 242 -2.41 3.02 -25.97
CA LEU A 242 -1.59 1.87 -26.35
C LEU A 242 -1.87 1.42 -27.79
N ASN A 243 -3.13 1.36 -28.20
CA ASN A 243 -3.51 0.99 -29.58
C ASN A 243 -3.05 2.01 -30.62
N ASP A 244 -3.00 3.29 -30.26
CA ASP A 244 -2.48 4.36 -31.11
C ASP A 244 -0.94 4.33 -31.20
N GLY A 245 -0.28 3.36 -30.56
CA GLY A 245 1.17 3.22 -30.51
C GLY A 245 1.85 4.25 -29.61
N ARG A 246 1.10 4.83 -28.66
CA ARG A 246 1.55 5.86 -27.72
C ARG A 246 1.83 5.29 -26.34
N VAL A 247 2.48 6.09 -25.50
CA VAL A 247 2.98 5.64 -24.19
C VAL A 247 2.17 6.26 -23.05
N ILE A 248 1.98 5.47 -21.99
CA ILE A 248 1.45 5.94 -20.71
C ILE A 248 2.64 6.13 -19.76
N HIS A 249 2.94 7.36 -19.37
CA HIS A 249 3.98 7.68 -18.40
C HIS A 249 3.36 7.84 -17.01
N ALA A 250 3.78 7.02 -16.06
CA ALA A 250 3.28 7.01 -14.69
C ALA A 250 4.24 7.75 -13.74
N GLY A 251 3.79 8.88 -13.21
CA GLY A 251 4.40 9.53 -12.05
C GLY A 251 3.76 8.99 -10.78
N MET A 252 4.49 8.19 -10.01
CA MET A 252 3.99 7.54 -8.79
C MET A 252 4.75 8.08 -7.57
N ILE A 253 4.02 8.40 -6.50
CA ILE A 253 4.59 8.70 -5.18
C ILE A 253 4.03 7.76 -4.12
N SER A 254 4.54 7.91 -2.89
CA SER A 254 4.26 7.09 -1.70
C SER A 254 5.27 5.97 -1.47
N HIS A 255 5.17 5.36 -0.29
CA HIS A 255 6.10 4.34 0.18
C HIS A 255 5.86 2.99 -0.50
N PHE A 256 4.59 2.62 -0.74
CA PHE A 256 4.24 1.37 -1.42
C PHE A 256 4.16 1.47 -2.96
N PRO A 257 3.39 2.41 -3.57
CA PRO A 257 3.13 2.41 -5.01
C PRO A 257 4.38 2.54 -5.90
N VAL A 258 5.43 3.23 -5.42
CA VAL A 258 6.66 3.45 -6.20
C VAL A 258 7.43 2.17 -6.53
N TYR A 259 7.14 1.09 -5.81
CA TYR A 259 7.73 -0.24 -6.00
C TYR A 259 6.81 -1.21 -6.75
N GLN A 260 5.60 -0.79 -7.16
CA GLN A 260 4.62 -1.67 -7.82
C GLN A 260 4.85 -1.83 -9.32
N HIS A 261 5.62 -0.94 -9.96
CA HIS A 261 5.98 -1.12 -11.37
C HIS A 261 7.00 -2.26 -11.54
N GLY A 262 6.70 -3.19 -12.46
CA GLY A 262 7.54 -4.34 -12.80
C GLY A 262 7.53 -5.46 -11.77
N VAL A 263 6.59 -5.45 -10.83
CA VAL A 263 6.37 -6.59 -9.93
C VAL A 263 5.66 -7.73 -10.66
N PRO A 264 5.67 -8.96 -10.11
CA PRO A 264 4.89 -10.06 -10.69
C PRO A 264 3.43 -9.67 -10.89
N GLY A 265 2.94 -9.92 -12.10
CA GLY A 265 1.60 -9.55 -12.52
C GLY A 265 1.47 -8.14 -13.11
N ASP A 266 2.53 -7.32 -13.14
CA ASP A 266 2.51 -6.07 -13.91
C ASP A 266 2.64 -6.36 -15.42
N PRO A 267 1.62 -6.09 -16.24
CA PRO A 267 1.72 -6.23 -17.69
C PRO A 267 2.56 -5.12 -18.36
N LEU A 268 3.09 -4.16 -17.58
CA LEU A 268 3.93 -3.04 -18.04
C LEU A 268 3.19 -2.11 -19.02
N TYR A 269 1.88 -1.95 -18.86
CA TYR A 269 1.08 -0.99 -19.64
C TYR A 269 1.50 0.46 -19.40
N MET A 270 2.11 0.76 -18.25
CA MET A 270 2.56 2.11 -17.90
C MET A 270 4.06 2.11 -17.68
N ARG A 271 4.78 3.03 -18.32
CA ARG A 271 6.20 3.28 -18.07
C ARG A 271 6.33 4.20 -16.87
N ARG A 272 6.95 3.71 -15.79
CA ARG A 272 7.19 4.54 -14.60
C ARG A 272 8.28 5.59 -14.87
N LEU A 273 8.02 6.83 -14.47
CA LEU A 273 9.01 7.91 -14.41
C LEU A 273 10.02 7.66 -13.27
N ALA A 274 11.08 8.46 -13.21
CA ALA A 274 12.04 8.40 -12.12
C ALA A 274 11.35 8.54 -10.75
N ARG A 275 11.95 7.91 -9.72
CA ARG A 275 11.49 8.07 -8.34
C ARG A 275 11.63 9.55 -7.96
N LEU A 276 10.60 10.09 -7.31
CA LEU A 276 10.55 11.52 -7.00
C LEU A 276 11.36 11.86 -5.75
N ASP A 277 12.15 12.92 -5.82
CA ASP A 277 12.84 13.54 -4.67
C ASP A 277 11.92 14.45 -3.83
N GLY A 278 10.60 14.34 -4.01
CA GLY A 278 9.57 15.16 -3.37
C GLY A 278 8.15 14.77 -3.82
N GLU A 279 7.17 15.67 -3.65
CA GLU A 279 5.77 15.41 -4.02
C GLU A 279 5.45 15.70 -5.50
N SER A 280 6.43 16.08 -6.32
CA SER A 280 6.21 16.53 -7.71
C SER A 280 7.16 15.84 -8.70
N PRO A 281 6.66 15.45 -9.89
CA PRO A 281 7.49 14.92 -10.97
C PRO A 281 8.53 15.91 -11.47
N SER A 282 9.65 15.39 -12.00
CA SER A 282 10.65 16.21 -12.68
C SER A 282 10.08 16.80 -13.96
N VAL A 283 10.02 18.13 -14.03
CA VAL A 283 9.58 18.85 -15.24
C VAL A 283 10.50 18.53 -16.42
N ALA A 284 11.82 18.50 -16.18
CA ALA A 284 12.80 18.22 -17.23
C ALA A 284 12.65 16.79 -17.78
N GLU A 285 12.35 15.82 -16.92
CA GLU A 285 12.07 14.45 -17.36
C GLU A 285 10.79 14.38 -18.20
N LEU A 286 9.71 15.03 -17.76
CA LEU A 286 8.46 15.07 -18.52
C LEU A 286 8.62 15.72 -19.89
N GLU A 287 9.37 16.83 -19.97
CA GLU A 287 9.66 17.50 -21.24
C GLU A 287 10.55 16.66 -22.17
N HIS A 288 11.36 15.75 -21.61
CA HIS A 288 12.20 14.84 -22.37
C HIS A 288 11.44 13.59 -22.86
N GLU A 289 10.57 13.04 -22.01
CA GLU A 289 9.95 11.72 -22.20
C GLU A 289 8.58 11.78 -22.88
N LEU A 290 7.79 12.85 -22.68
CA LEU A 290 6.43 12.93 -23.22
C LEU A 290 6.39 13.44 -24.67
N GLU A 291 5.64 12.74 -25.51
CA GLU A 291 5.30 13.15 -26.86
C GLU A 291 3.79 13.45 -27.03
N SER A 292 3.44 14.01 -28.19
CA SER A 292 2.05 14.31 -28.55
C SER A 292 1.26 13.01 -28.72
N GLY A 293 0.13 12.91 -28.02
CA GLY A 293 -0.73 11.73 -28.00
C GLY A 293 -0.50 10.78 -26.82
N ASP A 294 0.60 10.96 -26.08
CA ASP A 294 0.88 10.21 -24.86
C ASP A 294 -0.10 10.58 -23.73
N LEU A 295 -0.04 9.80 -22.65
CA LEU A 295 -0.80 10.04 -21.43
C LEU A 295 0.13 10.10 -20.23
N PHE A 296 0.00 11.16 -19.45
CA PHE A 296 0.61 11.30 -18.14
C PHE A 296 -0.37 10.87 -17.04
N PHE A 297 -0.06 9.76 -16.38
CA PHE A 297 -0.81 9.23 -15.25
C PHE A 297 -0.12 9.63 -13.94
N PHE A 298 -0.75 10.50 -13.15
CA PHE A 298 -0.19 10.97 -11.89
C PHE A 298 -0.90 10.39 -10.68
N LEU A 299 -0.19 9.54 -9.94
CA LEU A 299 -0.60 8.97 -8.67
C LEU A 299 0.10 9.73 -7.54
N GLY A 300 -0.62 10.71 -6.97
CA GLY A 300 -0.11 11.70 -6.03
C GLY A 300 -0.80 11.67 -4.66
N TYR A 301 -0.38 12.58 -3.78
CA TYR A 301 -0.92 12.76 -2.43
C TYR A 301 -2.02 13.82 -2.43
N TYR A 302 -1.69 15.07 -2.09
CA TYR A 302 -2.69 16.13 -1.85
C TYR A 302 -2.60 17.31 -2.82
N ARG A 303 -1.41 17.56 -3.38
CA ARG A 303 -1.13 18.77 -4.16
C ARG A 303 -1.02 18.42 -5.63
N ARG A 304 -1.71 19.20 -6.47
CA ARG A 304 -1.52 19.15 -7.91
C ARG A 304 -0.11 19.65 -8.27
N PRO A 305 0.70 18.88 -9.02
CA PRO A 305 2.01 19.32 -9.46
C PRO A 305 1.85 20.22 -10.71
N THR A 306 1.39 21.46 -10.51
CA THR A 306 0.97 22.35 -11.61
C THR A 306 2.02 22.51 -12.71
N GLN A 307 3.30 22.60 -12.36
CA GLN A 307 4.38 22.74 -13.35
C GLN A 307 4.54 21.47 -14.19
N ALA A 308 4.42 20.28 -13.59
CA ALA A 308 4.44 19.00 -14.29
C ALA A 308 3.24 18.88 -15.25
N TYR A 309 2.06 19.34 -14.83
CA TYR A 309 0.87 19.31 -15.69
C TYR A 309 1.01 20.29 -16.87
N GLN A 310 1.60 21.47 -16.65
CA GLN A 310 1.91 22.39 -17.74
C GLN A 310 2.89 21.80 -18.74
N ALA A 311 3.91 21.07 -18.27
CA ALA A 311 4.84 20.35 -19.14
C ALA A 311 4.12 19.30 -19.99
N ALA A 312 3.30 18.45 -19.36
CA ALA A 312 2.52 17.44 -20.08
C ALA A 312 1.59 18.07 -21.14
N ARG A 313 0.92 19.19 -20.81
CA ARG A 313 0.10 19.92 -21.79
C ARG A 313 0.91 20.48 -22.95
N ARG A 314 2.11 21.04 -22.71
CA ARG A 314 2.98 21.54 -23.77
C ARG A 314 3.44 20.43 -24.71
N SER A 315 3.69 19.23 -24.19
CA SER A 315 4.01 18.05 -24.99
C SER A 315 2.83 17.49 -25.78
N GLY A 316 1.60 17.97 -25.54
CA GLY A 316 0.39 17.43 -26.17
C GLY A 316 -0.13 16.15 -25.53
N ALA A 317 0.32 15.83 -24.31
CA ALA A 317 -0.13 14.67 -23.56
C ALA A 317 -1.46 14.94 -22.83
N ARG A 318 -2.24 13.87 -22.68
CA ARG A 318 -3.41 13.85 -21.79
C ARG A 318 -2.99 13.62 -20.34
N ILE A 319 -3.78 14.07 -19.37
CA ILE A 319 -3.45 14.00 -17.95
C ILE A 319 -4.55 13.25 -17.19
N VAL A 320 -4.14 12.22 -16.46
CA VAL A 320 -4.96 11.55 -15.44
C VAL A 320 -4.45 11.96 -14.05
N GLU A 321 -5.34 12.44 -13.21
CA GLU A 321 -5.06 12.82 -11.82
C GLU A 321 -5.66 11.81 -10.84
N VAL A 322 -4.81 11.28 -9.97
CA VAL A 322 -5.19 10.47 -8.81
C VAL A 322 -4.56 11.08 -7.56
N ILE A 323 -5.21 12.09 -7.00
CA ILE A 323 -4.82 12.79 -5.76
C ILE A 323 -6.04 12.96 -4.86
N THR A 324 -5.84 12.96 -3.55
CA THR A 324 -6.89 13.33 -2.60
C THR A 324 -6.94 14.85 -2.37
N GLY A 325 -8.08 15.37 -1.93
CA GLY A 325 -8.36 16.80 -1.82
C GLY A 325 -9.55 17.24 -2.68
N ASP A 326 -9.95 18.51 -2.54
CA ASP A 326 -11.09 19.07 -3.27
C ASP A 326 -10.81 19.31 -4.77
N GLY A 327 -9.54 19.20 -5.19
CA GLY A 327 -9.12 19.28 -6.59
C GLY A 327 -9.30 20.65 -7.22
N LEU A 328 -9.49 21.70 -6.41
CA LEU A 328 -9.68 23.08 -6.86
C LEU A 328 -8.36 23.82 -7.15
N ASP A 329 -7.21 23.13 -7.02
CA ASP A 329 -5.88 23.71 -7.13
C ASP A 329 -5.47 24.05 -8.58
N GLY A 330 -5.96 25.17 -9.10
CA GLY A 330 -5.36 25.93 -10.21
C GLY A 330 -5.27 25.24 -11.60
N PRO A 331 -5.08 26.01 -12.68
CA PRO A 331 -4.86 25.47 -14.02
C PRO A 331 -3.41 24.98 -14.23
N PRO A 332 -3.15 24.02 -15.13
CA PRO A 332 -4.14 23.37 -16.00
C PRO A 332 -4.87 22.24 -15.27
N GLN A 333 -6.15 22.05 -15.61
CA GLN A 333 -6.96 20.94 -15.10
C GLN A 333 -6.56 19.63 -15.80
N PRO A 334 -6.65 18.48 -15.11
CA PRO A 334 -6.49 17.17 -15.72
C PRO A 334 -7.66 16.86 -16.69
N ASP A 335 -7.46 15.93 -17.61
CA ASP A 335 -8.54 15.45 -18.49
C ASP A 335 -9.43 14.44 -17.77
N TYR A 336 -8.83 13.64 -16.90
CA TYR A 336 -9.51 12.60 -16.14
C TYR A 336 -9.08 12.66 -14.68
N VAL A 337 -10.02 12.37 -13.79
CA VAL A 337 -9.81 12.40 -12.34
C VAL A 337 -10.37 11.11 -11.76
N ILE A 338 -9.59 10.48 -10.88
CA ILE A 338 -10.06 9.45 -9.95
C ILE A 338 -9.85 10.01 -8.54
N ARG A 339 -10.91 10.09 -7.74
CA ARG A 339 -10.83 10.61 -6.36
C ARG A 339 -10.58 9.48 -5.38
N PRO A 340 -9.41 9.40 -4.72
CA PRO A 340 -9.05 8.21 -3.95
C PRO A 340 -9.80 7.98 -2.63
N LYS A 341 -10.60 8.95 -2.17
CA LYS A 341 -11.44 8.88 -0.95
C LYS A 341 -10.70 8.73 0.40
N TRP A 342 -9.39 8.56 0.45
CA TRP A 342 -8.65 8.62 1.73
C TRP A 342 -8.57 10.07 2.25
N PRO A 343 -8.60 10.29 3.58
CA PRO A 343 -8.67 11.63 4.16
C PRO A 343 -7.34 12.39 4.11
N PHE A 344 -7.39 13.71 4.32
CA PHE A 344 -6.20 14.50 4.60
C PHE A 344 -5.43 13.91 5.80
N ARG A 345 -4.09 14.00 5.79
CA ARG A 345 -3.15 13.49 6.83
C ARG A 345 -2.86 12.00 6.79
N ASP A 346 -3.50 11.24 5.91
CA ASP A 346 -3.21 9.83 5.60
C ASP A 346 -3.59 8.82 6.70
N ALA A 347 -3.28 9.13 7.96
CA ALA A 347 -3.64 8.32 9.11
C ALA A 347 -5.15 8.38 9.38
N VAL A 348 -5.77 7.23 9.68
CA VAL A 348 -7.25 7.11 9.72
C VAL A 348 -7.83 6.66 11.06
N THR A 349 -6.97 6.27 12.01
CA THR A 349 -7.44 5.69 13.29
C THR A 349 -7.15 6.63 14.44
N ARG A 350 -8.16 6.91 15.26
CA ARG A 350 -8.03 7.80 16.42
C ARG A 350 -7.72 6.98 17.67
N VAL A 351 -6.69 7.40 18.39
CA VAL A 351 -6.39 6.83 19.71
C VAL A 351 -6.90 7.80 20.79
N PRO A 352 -7.81 7.37 21.69
CA PRO A 352 -8.33 8.24 22.74
C PRO A 352 -7.21 8.84 23.60
N GLY A 353 -7.24 10.16 23.79
CA GLY A 353 -6.22 10.85 24.60
C GLY A 353 -4.85 11.00 23.92
N TYR A 354 -4.72 10.65 22.64
CA TYR A 354 -3.51 10.86 21.85
C TYR A 354 -3.64 12.07 20.91
N ASP A 355 -2.51 12.69 20.58
CA ASP A 355 -2.46 13.98 19.90
C ASP A 355 -2.51 13.88 18.36
N VAL A 356 -2.36 12.67 17.81
CA VAL A 356 -2.39 12.40 16.37
C VAL A 356 -3.21 11.16 16.03
N GLU A 357 -3.74 11.12 14.80
CA GLU A 357 -4.27 9.89 14.20
C GLU A 357 -3.11 8.97 13.79
N ILE A 358 -3.36 7.67 13.85
CA ILE A 358 -2.40 6.61 13.52
C ILE A 358 -2.92 5.72 12.39
N LEU A 359 -2.03 4.90 11.84
CA LEU A 359 -2.25 3.92 10.78
C LEU A 359 -2.63 4.56 9.42
N PRO A 360 -1.72 4.57 8.43
CA PRO A 360 -1.95 5.20 7.13
C PRO A 360 -2.93 4.40 6.26
N SER A 361 -3.44 5.07 5.22
CA SER A 361 -4.38 4.49 4.26
C SER A 361 -3.94 4.67 2.80
N SER A 362 -3.22 5.74 2.49
CA SER A 362 -2.90 6.12 1.12
C SER A 362 -2.07 5.09 0.36
N GLY A 363 -1.11 4.41 0.98
CA GLY A 363 -0.31 3.38 0.30
C GLY A 363 -1.17 2.25 -0.27
N ILE A 364 -2.07 1.71 0.56
CA ILE A 364 -3.06 0.69 0.18
C ILE A 364 -3.99 1.22 -0.91
N VAL A 365 -4.53 2.42 -0.72
CA VAL A 365 -5.58 2.94 -1.61
C VAL A 365 -5.02 3.37 -2.97
N GLN A 366 -3.84 4.00 -3.00
CA GLN A 366 -3.16 4.37 -4.24
C GLN A 366 -2.85 3.14 -5.08
N ALA A 367 -2.28 2.09 -4.48
CA ALA A 367 -1.98 0.86 -5.19
C ALA A 367 -3.24 0.10 -5.60
N ALA A 368 -4.30 0.10 -4.78
CA ALA A 368 -5.60 -0.45 -5.18
C ALA A 368 -6.16 0.24 -6.44
N ILE A 369 -6.07 1.57 -6.53
CA ILE A 369 -6.49 2.32 -7.72
C ILE A 369 -5.59 2.02 -8.91
N TYR A 370 -4.27 2.00 -8.72
CA TYR A 370 -3.31 1.68 -9.78
C TYR A 370 -3.62 0.31 -10.41
N TRP A 371 -3.75 -0.72 -9.60
CA TRP A 371 -4.05 -2.06 -10.08
C TRP A 371 -5.47 -2.21 -10.64
N ALA A 372 -6.46 -1.47 -10.10
CA ALA A 372 -7.79 -1.40 -10.71
C ALA A 372 -7.76 -0.77 -12.11
N VAL A 373 -6.94 0.27 -12.32
CA VAL A 373 -6.72 0.86 -13.65
C VAL A 373 -6.01 -0.13 -14.57
N VAL A 374 -4.97 -0.83 -14.11
CA VAL A 374 -4.30 -1.90 -14.89
C VAL A 374 -5.32 -2.95 -15.34
N ALA A 375 -6.19 -3.41 -14.43
CA ALA A 375 -7.25 -4.35 -14.75
C ALA A 375 -8.26 -3.78 -15.78
N ALA A 376 -8.64 -2.51 -15.65
CA ALA A 376 -9.53 -1.84 -16.60
C ALA A 376 -8.90 -1.67 -18.00
N ILE A 377 -7.59 -1.43 -18.08
CA ILE A 377 -6.85 -1.42 -19.36
C ILE A 377 -6.95 -2.78 -20.04
N TRP A 378 -6.63 -3.86 -19.30
CA TRP A 378 -6.71 -5.23 -19.81
C TRP A 378 -8.12 -5.58 -20.33
N GLN A 379 -9.16 -5.20 -19.58
CA GLN A 379 -10.55 -5.43 -20.00
C GLN A 379 -10.92 -4.65 -21.27
N ALA A 380 -10.42 -3.42 -21.41
CA ALA A 380 -10.65 -2.61 -22.61
C ALA A 380 -9.96 -3.21 -23.85
N LEU A 381 -8.69 -3.61 -23.72
CA LEU A 381 -7.93 -4.28 -24.80
C LEU A 381 -8.57 -5.62 -25.20
N SER A 382 -8.95 -6.45 -24.22
CA SER A 382 -9.55 -7.77 -24.47
C SER A 382 -10.88 -7.68 -25.22
N ARG A 383 -11.71 -6.67 -24.92
CA ARG A 383 -12.98 -6.45 -25.63
C ARG A 383 -12.77 -6.09 -27.10
N GLN A 384 -11.72 -5.33 -27.41
CA GLN A 384 -11.39 -4.94 -28.78
C GLN A 384 -10.91 -6.15 -29.60
N ASP A 385 -10.00 -6.95 -29.05
CA ASP A 385 -9.53 -8.19 -29.68
C ASP A 385 -10.69 -9.14 -30.04
N HIS A 386 -11.65 -9.28 -29.13
CA HIS A 386 -12.84 -10.09 -29.39
C HIS A 386 -13.73 -9.52 -30.49
N ALA A 387 -13.92 -8.19 -30.52
CA ALA A 387 -14.70 -7.52 -31.55
C ALA A 387 -14.06 -7.65 -32.94
N GLU A 388 -12.73 -7.50 -33.03
CA GLU A 388 -11.98 -7.65 -34.28
C GLU A 388 -12.05 -9.09 -34.81
N ARG A 389 -11.83 -10.10 -33.94
CA ARG A 389 -11.97 -11.52 -34.32
C ARG A 389 -13.39 -11.86 -34.80
N ALA A 390 -14.41 -11.33 -34.14
CA ALA A 390 -15.81 -11.53 -34.54
C ALA A 390 -16.13 -10.86 -35.88
N ALA A 391 -15.55 -9.69 -36.17
CA ALA A 391 -15.69 -9.01 -37.45
C ALA A 391 -15.00 -9.78 -38.59
N SER A 392 -13.78 -10.29 -38.37
CA SER A 392 -13.06 -11.09 -39.38
C SER A 392 -13.72 -12.43 -39.68
N THR A 393 -14.43 -13.02 -38.71
CA THR A 393 -15.14 -14.30 -38.92
C THR A 393 -16.45 -14.15 -39.71
N ARG A 394 -17.01 -12.92 -39.82
CA ARG A 394 -18.24 -12.64 -40.59
C ARG A 394 -17.99 -12.32 -42.07
N ILE A 395 -16.73 -12.18 -42.49
CA ILE A 395 -16.32 -11.85 -43.86
C ILE A 395 -15.92 -13.13 -44.66
N LEU A 396 -15.90 -14.29 -44.00
CA LEU A 396 -15.78 -15.63 -44.59
C LEU A 396 -17.14 -16.31 -44.66
#